data_AF-A0A9C7QE36-F1
#
_entry.id   AF-A0A9C7QE36-F1
#
_cell.length_a   1.000
_cell.length_b   1.000
_cell.length_c   1.000
_cell.angle_alpha   90.00
_cell.angle_beta   90.00
_cell.angle_gamma   90.00
#
_symmetry.space_group_name_H-M   'P 1'
#
loop_
_entity.id
_entity.type
_entity.pdbx_description
1 polymer ?
#
loop_
_entity_poly.entity_id
_entity_poly.type
_entity_poly.pdbx_seq_one_letter_code
_entity_poly.pdbx_strand_id
1 'polypeptide(L)'
;IYHKTEYRDRRDHFAFYTVNDTIDGYDTDRDAFIGLYNGFHNPQAVLNGKAANSFADGWSPIASHYKEITLAAGESKTLVFILGYVEMPVAEKFEADGKTINKVKSNAMIEKYNTPEKVAAGLAELRETWDKLLGILNVDTPDDKVNRMVNIWN
;
A
#
# COMPACT_ATOMS: atom_id res chain seq x y z
N ILE A 1 1.39 8.40 4.46
CA ILE A 1 0.75 9.41 3.58
C ILE A 1 -0.76 9.15 3.52
N TYR A 2 -1.61 10.18 3.61
CA TYR A 2 -3.07 10.05 3.51
C TYR A 2 -3.59 10.92 2.35
N HIS A 3 -4.38 10.34 1.45
CA HIS A 3 -5.05 11.05 0.37
C HIS A 3 -6.54 11.22 0.71
N LYS A 4 -6.96 12.48 0.86
CA LYS A 4 -8.26 12.87 1.41
C LYS A 4 -9.00 13.91 0.56
N THR A 5 -8.77 13.90 -0.75
CA THR A 5 -9.45 14.80 -1.70
C THR A 5 -10.96 14.65 -1.57
N GLU A 6 -11.68 15.77 -1.47
CA GLU A 6 -13.14 15.85 -1.26
C GLU A 6 -13.67 15.16 0.02
N TYR A 7 -12.79 14.70 0.92
CA TYR A 7 -13.19 14.02 2.16
C TYR A 7 -13.90 14.95 3.13
N ARG A 8 -13.70 16.27 3.08
CA ARG A 8 -14.48 17.19 3.93
C ARG A 8 -15.93 17.27 3.47
N ASP A 9 -16.15 17.47 2.18
CA ASP A 9 -17.43 17.96 1.69
C ASP A 9 -18.35 16.84 1.19
N ARG A 10 -17.81 15.82 0.52
CA ARG A 10 -18.63 14.85 -0.23
C ARG A 10 -18.31 13.39 0.04
N ARG A 11 -17.04 13.06 0.24
CA ARG A 11 -16.61 11.66 0.41
C ARG A 11 -16.57 11.29 1.89
N ASP A 12 -16.95 10.08 2.18
CA ASP A 12 -16.83 9.42 3.48
C ASP A 12 -15.62 8.47 3.54
N HIS A 13 -14.82 8.45 2.48
CA HIS A 13 -13.66 7.57 2.36
C HIS A 13 -12.37 8.29 2.01
N PHE A 14 -11.26 7.68 2.41
CA PHE A 14 -9.91 8.11 2.06
C PHE A 14 -9.01 6.89 1.78
N ALA A 15 -7.87 7.16 1.16
CA ALA A 15 -6.82 6.16 1.01
C ALA A 15 -5.59 6.55 1.84
N PHE A 16 -4.81 5.56 2.25
CA PHE A 16 -3.51 5.78 2.89
C PHE A 16 -2.45 4.88 2.28
N TYR A 17 -1.23 5.36 2.27
CA TYR A 17 -0.04 4.59 1.92
C TYR A 17 0.99 4.75 3.03
N THR A 18 1.48 3.64 3.59
CA THR A 18 2.42 3.66 4.73
C THR A 18 3.56 2.69 4.52
N VAL A 19 4.62 2.86 5.30
CA VAL A 19 5.70 1.89 5.50
C VAL A 19 5.88 1.66 7.00
N ASN A 20 6.32 0.47 7.41
CA ASN A 20 6.54 0.10 8.82
C ASN A 20 7.85 0.62 9.43
N ASP A 21 8.35 1.75 8.93
CA ASP A 21 9.59 2.39 9.38
C ASP A 21 9.42 3.92 9.35
N THR A 22 10.32 4.63 10.00
CA THR A 22 10.45 6.08 9.79
C THR A 22 10.92 6.35 8.37
N ILE A 23 10.55 7.51 7.84
CA ILE A 23 10.93 7.95 6.49
C ILE A 23 11.84 9.17 6.59
N ASP A 24 12.78 9.30 5.67
CA ASP A 24 13.71 10.43 5.58
C ASP A 24 13.22 11.50 4.60
N GLY A 25 12.14 11.20 3.86
CA GLY A 25 11.44 12.14 3.01
C GLY A 25 10.19 11.54 2.39
N TYR A 26 9.45 12.36 1.65
CA TYR A 26 8.25 11.91 0.95
C TYR A 26 8.01 12.74 -0.31
N ASP A 27 7.14 12.26 -1.19
CA ASP A 27 6.55 13.07 -2.24
C ASP A 27 5.08 12.73 -2.42
N THR A 28 4.26 13.75 -2.56
CA THR A 28 2.82 13.58 -2.84
C THR A 28 2.39 14.24 -4.14
N ASP A 29 3.24 15.08 -4.75
CA ASP A 29 2.99 15.67 -6.07
C ASP A 29 3.74 14.91 -7.17
N ARG A 30 3.03 14.50 -8.23
CA ARG A 30 3.64 13.71 -9.31
C ARG A 30 4.68 14.50 -10.09
N ASP A 31 4.44 15.78 -10.34
CA ASP A 31 5.30 16.56 -11.23
C ASP A 31 6.60 16.96 -10.52
N ALA A 32 6.56 17.17 -9.21
CA ALA A 32 7.75 17.32 -8.37
C ALA A 32 8.58 16.02 -8.28
N PHE A 33 7.92 14.87 -8.19
CA PHE A 33 8.60 13.57 -8.11
C PHE A 33 9.18 13.10 -9.44
N ILE A 34 8.35 13.09 -10.50
CA ILE A 34 8.72 12.64 -11.85
C ILE A 34 9.56 13.71 -12.54
N GLY A 35 9.14 14.98 -12.51
CA GLY A 35 9.67 16.06 -13.34
C GLY A 35 8.89 16.21 -14.65
N LEU A 36 8.60 17.45 -15.04
CA LEU A 36 7.72 17.78 -16.17
C LEU A 36 8.10 17.11 -17.51
N TYR A 37 9.40 16.90 -17.75
CA TYR A 37 9.93 16.33 -19.00
C TYR A 37 10.54 14.94 -18.83
N ASN A 38 10.22 14.26 -17.74
CA ASN A 38 10.67 12.90 -17.45
C ASN A 38 9.48 11.92 -17.50
N GLY A 39 9.77 10.63 -17.37
CA GLY A 39 8.78 9.56 -17.23
C GLY A 39 9.08 8.66 -16.04
N PHE A 40 8.25 7.62 -15.87
CA PHE A 40 8.39 6.65 -14.78
C PHE A 40 9.73 5.90 -14.77
N HIS A 41 10.44 5.86 -15.91
CA HIS A 41 11.75 5.22 -16.03
C HIS A 41 12.91 6.10 -15.54
N ASN A 42 12.70 7.41 -15.37
CA ASN A 42 13.73 8.36 -14.94
C ASN A 42 13.18 9.49 -14.02
N PRO A 43 12.48 9.18 -12.91
CA PRO A 43 11.94 10.21 -12.02
C PRO A 43 13.04 11.12 -11.46
N GLN A 44 12.80 12.43 -11.49
CA GLN A 44 13.78 13.45 -11.06
C GLN A 44 14.21 13.27 -9.60
N ALA A 45 13.28 12.99 -8.69
CA ALA A 45 13.60 12.77 -7.27
C ALA A 45 14.53 11.55 -7.07
N VAL A 46 14.30 10.48 -7.83
CA VAL A 46 15.12 9.26 -7.78
C VAL A 46 16.51 9.53 -8.35
N LEU A 47 16.60 10.19 -9.51
CA LEU A 47 17.89 10.55 -10.12
C LEU A 47 18.71 11.48 -9.23
N ASN A 48 18.06 12.37 -8.50
CA ASN A 48 18.71 13.28 -7.55
C ASN A 48 19.11 12.60 -6.24
N GLY A 49 18.70 11.35 -6.01
CA GLY A 49 18.98 10.60 -4.79
C GLY A 49 18.30 11.14 -3.53
N LYS A 50 17.28 11.99 -3.65
CA LYS A 50 16.55 12.59 -2.52
C LYS A 50 15.09 12.91 -2.86
N ALA A 51 14.21 12.79 -1.87
CA ALA A 51 12.84 13.27 -1.99
C ALA A 51 12.76 14.80 -2.15
N ALA A 52 11.74 15.28 -2.86
CA ALA A 52 11.47 16.72 -2.95
C ALA A 52 10.63 17.24 -1.77
N ASN A 53 10.11 16.35 -0.91
CA ASN A 53 9.21 16.70 0.21
C ASN A 53 7.99 17.49 -0.28
N SER A 54 7.49 17.11 -1.46
CA SER A 54 6.40 17.80 -2.13
C SER A 54 5.05 17.52 -1.46
N PHE A 55 4.25 18.58 -1.35
CA PHE A 55 2.88 18.52 -0.90
C PHE A 55 1.94 18.82 -2.06
N ALA A 56 1.10 17.86 -2.43
CA ALA A 56 0.14 18.03 -3.51
C ALA A 56 -0.96 19.04 -3.14
N ASP A 57 -1.21 19.98 -4.03
CA ASP A 57 -2.38 20.86 -4.02
C ASP A 57 -3.03 20.81 -5.41
N GLY A 58 -4.04 19.95 -5.55
CA GLY A 58 -4.66 19.64 -6.83
C GLY A 58 -3.84 18.69 -7.71
N TRP A 59 -3.97 18.86 -9.03
CA TRP A 59 -3.26 18.10 -10.08
C TRP A 59 -3.34 16.57 -9.93
N SER A 60 -2.19 15.90 -9.83
CA SER A 60 -2.04 14.46 -9.84
C SER A 60 -1.35 13.99 -8.55
N PRO A 61 -2.10 13.77 -7.46
CA PRO A 61 -1.53 13.24 -6.24
C PRO A 61 -0.92 11.85 -6.42
N ILE A 62 0.22 11.63 -5.79
CA ILE A 62 0.90 10.34 -5.63
C ILE A 62 1.21 10.11 -4.14
N ALA A 63 1.81 8.96 -3.82
CA ALA A 63 2.38 8.71 -2.51
C ALA A 63 3.72 7.99 -2.65
N SER A 64 4.80 8.71 -2.37
CA SER A 64 6.17 8.19 -2.38
C SER A 64 6.82 8.40 -1.02
N HIS A 65 7.53 7.39 -0.53
CA HIS A 65 8.32 7.45 0.70
C HIS A 65 9.79 7.31 0.33
N TYR A 66 10.65 8.11 0.96
CA TYR A 66 12.10 8.02 0.82
C TYR A 66 12.71 7.55 2.14
N LYS A 67 13.66 6.61 2.04
CA LYS A 67 14.34 6.00 3.17
C LYS A 67 15.77 5.63 2.76
N GLU A 68 16.76 6.19 3.45
CA GLU A 68 18.14 5.74 3.35
C GLU A 68 18.32 4.45 4.15
N ILE A 69 18.97 3.46 3.54
CA ILE A 69 19.22 2.16 4.17
C ILE A 69 20.68 1.80 3.94
N THR A 70 21.42 1.65 5.03
CA THR A 70 22.78 1.09 5.03
C THR A 70 22.70 -0.36 5.45
N LEU A 71 23.30 -1.26 4.68
CA LEU A 71 23.38 -2.69 4.97
C LEU A 71 24.84 -3.14 4.98
N ALA A 72 25.22 -3.93 5.97
CA ALA A 72 26.48 -4.66 5.96
C ALA A 72 26.44 -5.81 4.94
N ALA A 73 27.60 -6.42 4.66
CA ALA A 73 27.68 -7.58 3.78
C ALA A 73 26.83 -8.75 4.35
N GLY A 74 25.84 -9.21 3.58
CA GLY A 74 24.92 -10.27 3.97
C GLY A 74 23.75 -9.82 4.87
N GLU A 75 23.70 -8.54 5.26
CA GLU A 75 22.57 -8.00 6.00
C GLU A 75 21.36 -7.79 5.08
N SER A 76 20.15 -8.00 5.61
CA SER A 76 18.91 -7.72 4.91
C SER A 76 17.97 -6.92 5.81
N LYS A 77 17.13 -6.09 5.18
CA LYS A 77 16.07 -5.34 5.85
C LYS A 77 14.76 -5.55 5.11
N THR A 78 13.71 -5.89 5.85
CA THR A 78 12.37 -6.06 5.30
C THR A 78 11.51 -4.86 5.66
N LEU A 79 10.91 -4.24 4.65
CA LEU A 79 9.95 -3.17 4.81
C LEU A 79 8.57 -3.67 4.38
N VAL A 80 7.54 -3.28 5.13
CA VAL A 80 6.15 -3.57 4.82
C VAL A 80 5.45 -2.29 4.41
N PHE A 81 4.95 -2.27 3.17
CA PHE A 81 4.14 -1.18 2.64
C PHE A 81 2.67 -1.59 2.60
N ILE A 82 1.79 -0.68 3.01
CA ILE A 82 0.34 -0.91 3.02
C ILE A 82 -0.34 0.22 2.26
N LEU A 83 -1.04 -0.13 1.18
CA LEU A 83 -2.02 0.71 0.52
C LEU A 83 -3.42 0.30 1.02
N GLY A 84 -4.09 1.20 1.71
CA GLY A 84 -5.40 0.95 2.31
C GLY A 84 -6.47 1.90 1.84
N TYR A 85 -7.71 1.41 1.84
CA TYR A 85 -8.94 2.16 1.62
C TYR A 85 -9.76 2.13 2.92
N VAL A 86 -10.30 3.27 3.32
CA VAL A 86 -11.07 3.41 4.56
C VAL A 86 -12.32 4.22 4.29
N GLU A 87 -13.48 3.69 4.69
CA GLU A 87 -14.75 4.41 4.84
C GLU A 87 -15.02 4.73 6.32
N MET A 88 -15.51 5.92 6.61
CA MET A 88 -15.91 6.38 7.93
C MET A 88 -17.38 6.84 7.92
N PRO A 89 -18.20 6.47 8.92
CA PRO A 89 -19.51 7.08 9.08
C PRO A 89 -19.41 8.61 9.08
N VAL A 90 -20.38 9.32 8.48
CA VAL A 90 -20.33 10.78 8.31
C VAL A 90 -20.08 11.52 9.63
N ALA A 91 -20.70 11.07 10.71
CA ALA A 91 -20.55 11.64 12.06
C ALA A 91 -19.17 11.41 12.68
N GLU A 92 -18.40 10.45 12.19
CA GLU A 92 -17.11 10.01 12.72
C GLU A 92 -15.94 10.35 11.79
N LYS A 93 -16.18 11.13 10.72
CA LYS A 93 -15.14 11.45 9.72
C LYS A 93 -13.94 12.19 10.30
N PHE A 94 -14.15 12.98 11.35
CA PHE A 94 -13.15 13.85 11.96
C PHE A 94 -13.02 13.57 13.45
N GLU A 95 -11.84 13.86 13.98
CA GLU A 95 -11.60 13.97 15.42
C GLU A 95 -12.39 15.16 16.01
N ALA A 96 -12.35 15.31 17.33
CA ALA A 96 -13.08 16.37 18.05
C ALA A 96 -12.75 17.81 17.58
N ASP A 97 -11.62 18.01 16.88
CA ASP A 97 -11.22 19.30 16.32
C ASP A 97 -11.96 19.67 15.00
N GLY A 98 -12.72 18.75 14.41
CA GLY A 98 -13.46 18.96 13.15
C GLY A 98 -12.57 19.18 11.91
N LYS A 99 -11.27 18.89 12.00
CA LYS A 99 -10.28 19.13 10.93
C LYS A 99 -9.38 17.94 10.68
N THR A 100 -8.95 17.25 11.74
CA THR A 100 -8.12 16.06 11.67
C THR A 100 -9.00 14.89 11.29
N ILE A 101 -8.66 14.17 10.22
CA ILE A 101 -9.40 12.97 9.82
C ILE A 101 -9.29 11.90 10.91
N ASN A 102 -10.38 11.18 11.16
CA ASN A 102 -10.36 10.05 12.06
C ASN A 102 -9.59 8.88 11.44
N LYS A 103 -8.56 8.41 12.14
CA LYS A 103 -7.63 7.37 11.66
C LYS A 103 -7.80 6.03 12.37
N VAL A 104 -8.85 5.85 13.17
CA VAL A 104 -9.03 4.62 13.98
C VAL A 104 -8.98 3.36 13.11
N LYS A 105 -9.69 3.36 11.96
CA LYS A 105 -9.71 2.22 11.04
C LYS A 105 -8.39 2.02 10.30
N SER A 106 -7.76 3.10 9.80
CA SER A 106 -6.45 2.98 9.13
C SER A 106 -5.38 2.47 10.10
N ASN A 107 -5.37 2.95 11.34
CA ASN A 107 -4.42 2.49 12.36
C ASN A 107 -4.62 1.01 12.69
N ALA A 108 -5.87 0.54 12.79
CA ALA A 108 -6.15 -0.88 12.98
C ALA A 108 -5.67 -1.74 11.80
N MET A 109 -5.86 -1.27 10.56
CA MET A 109 -5.34 -1.95 9.35
C MET A 109 -3.82 -1.99 9.33
N ILE A 110 -3.15 -0.89 9.71
CA ILE A 110 -1.69 -0.82 9.81
C ILE A 110 -1.20 -1.79 10.87
N GLU A 111 -1.79 -1.76 12.06
CA GLU A 111 -1.42 -2.64 13.17
C GLU A 111 -1.56 -4.12 12.80
N LYS A 112 -2.58 -4.47 12.00
CA LYS A 112 -2.78 -5.85 11.54
C LYS A 112 -1.61 -6.38 10.69
N TYR A 113 -0.86 -5.52 10.00
CA TYR A 113 0.18 -5.93 9.04
C TYR A 113 1.50 -5.16 9.19
N ASN A 114 1.79 -4.55 10.34
CA ASN A 114 2.99 -3.71 10.51
C ASN A 114 4.32 -4.47 10.68
N THR A 115 4.31 -5.80 10.72
CA THR A 115 5.54 -6.61 10.78
C THR A 115 5.57 -7.69 9.70
N PRO A 116 6.78 -8.13 9.27
CA PRO A 116 6.92 -9.23 8.32
C PRO A 116 6.19 -10.51 8.76
N GLU A 117 6.19 -10.81 10.05
CA GLU A 117 5.54 -12.01 10.62
C GLU A 117 4.03 -11.93 10.48
N LYS A 118 3.43 -10.76 10.72
CA LYS A 118 1.99 -10.53 10.53
C LYS A 118 1.60 -10.62 9.06
N VAL A 119 2.45 -10.13 8.15
CA VAL A 119 2.24 -10.31 6.70
C VAL A 119 2.32 -11.78 6.31
N ALA A 120 3.32 -12.51 6.81
CA ALA A 120 3.49 -13.93 6.54
C ALA A 120 2.28 -14.76 7.04
N ALA A 121 1.77 -14.45 8.24
CA ALA A 121 0.56 -15.05 8.78
C ALA A 121 -0.66 -14.76 7.90
N GLY A 122 -0.85 -13.51 7.47
CA GLY A 122 -1.94 -13.15 6.56
C GLY A 122 -1.86 -13.84 5.20
N LEU A 123 -0.65 -14.03 4.66
CA LEU A 123 -0.44 -14.79 3.42
C LEU A 123 -0.75 -16.28 3.60
N ALA A 124 -0.43 -16.85 4.76
CA ALA A 124 -0.79 -18.23 5.08
C ALA A 124 -2.32 -18.42 5.18
N GLU A 125 -3.04 -17.51 5.86
CA GLU A 125 -4.51 -17.52 5.91
C GLU A 125 -5.14 -17.40 4.51
N LEU A 126 -4.58 -16.55 3.64
CA LEU A 126 -5.02 -16.41 2.26
C LEU A 126 -4.83 -17.72 1.48
N ARG A 127 -3.67 -18.37 1.66
CA ARG A 127 -3.38 -19.66 1.04
C ARG A 127 -4.38 -20.73 1.48
N GLU A 128 -4.63 -20.85 2.79
CA GLU A 128 -5.62 -21.80 3.31
C GLU A 128 -7.03 -21.55 2.74
N THR A 129 -7.37 -20.28 2.53
CA THR A 129 -8.65 -19.89 1.93
C THR A 129 -8.75 -20.40 0.49
N TRP A 130 -7.70 -20.22 -0.31
CA TRP A 130 -7.63 -20.75 -1.68
C TRP A 130 -7.60 -22.27 -1.72
N ASP A 131 -6.84 -22.91 -0.84
CA ASP A 131 -6.77 -24.38 -0.75
C ASP A 131 -8.16 -24.97 -0.44
N LYS A 132 -8.93 -24.33 0.46
CA LYS A 132 -10.32 -24.73 0.75
C LYS A 132 -11.25 -24.54 -0.45
N LEU A 133 -11.10 -23.44 -1.18
CA LEU A 133 -11.95 -23.13 -2.34
C LEU A 133 -11.67 -24.08 -3.52
N LEU A 134 -10.40 -24.30 -3.83
CA LEU A 134 -9.96 -25.14 -4.97
C LEU A 134 -9.95 -26.64 -4.62
N GLY A 135 -9.99 -27.00 -3.34
CA GLY A 135 -10.05 -28.38 -2.86
C GLY A 135 -11.41 -29.05 -3.02
N ILE A 136 -12.44 -28.35 -3.53
CA ILE A 136 -13.80 -28.92 -3.73
C ILE A 136 -13.80 -29.93 -4.88
N LEU A 137 -13.06 -29.66 -5.95
CA LEU A 137 -12.95 -30.52 -7.12
C LEU A 137 -11.50 -30.59 -7.56
N ASN A 138 -10.93 -31.79 -7.53
CA ASN A 138 -9.63 -32.05 -8.12
C ASN A 138 -9.69 -33.30 -9.00
N VAL A 139 -9.03 -33.21 -10.15
CA VAL A 139 -8.85 -34.33 -11.09
C VAL A 139 -7.39 -34.75 -11.10
N ASP A 140 -7.19 -36.05 -11.28
CA ASP A 140 -5.91 -36.67 -11.53
C ASP A 140 -6.00 -37.48 -12.83
N THR A 141 -5.44 -36.92 -13.89
CA THR A 141 -5.42 -37.51 -15.24
C THR A 141 -3.97 -37.65 -15.73
N PRO A 142 -3.71 -38.46 -16.77
CA PRO A 142 -2.39 -38.53 -17.40
C PRO A 142 -1.91 -37.22 -18.06
N ASP A 143 -2.77 -36.21 -18.21
CA ASP A 143 -2.44 -34.91 -18.81
C ASP A 143 -2.33 -33.84 -17.71
N ASP A 144 -1.10 -33.39 -17.45
CA ASP A 144 -0.79 -32.36 -16.46
C ASP A 144 -1.42 -31.00 -16.80
N LYS A 145 -1.69 -30.73 -18.08
CA LYS A 145 -2.38 -29.50 -18.52
C LYS A 145 -3.85 -29.55 -18.15
N VAL A 146 -4.50 -30.70 -18.27
CA VAL A 146 -5.89 -30.88 -17.81
C VAL A 146 -5.94 -30.70 -16.29
N ASN A 147 -5.02 -31.34 -15.56
CA ASN A 147 -4.96 -31.25 -14.11
C ASN A 147 -4.79 -29.80 -13.64
N ARG A 148 -3.82 -29.02 -14.17
CA ARG A 148 -3.62 -27.63 -13.73
C ARG A 148 -4.80 -26.71 -14.09
N MET A 149 -5.44 -26.92 -15.24
CA MET A 149 -6.58 -26.09 -15.66
C MET A 149 -7.79 -26.33 -14.76
N VAL A 150 -8.14 -27.59 -14.53
CA VAL A 150 -9.31 -27.95 -13.71
C VAL A 150 -9.06 -27.66 -12.23
N ASN A 151 -7.86 -27.96 -11.73
CA ASN A 151 -7.60 -27.88 -10.29
C ASN A 151 -7.29 -26.45 -9.80
N ILE A 152 -6.86 -25.54 -10.69
CA ILE A 152 -6.33 -24.22 -10.28
C ILE A 152 -6.86 -23.06 -11.12
N TRP A 153 -6.79 -23.12 -12.46
CA TRP A 153 -6.83 -21.90 -13.30
C TRP A 153 -8.16 -21.53 -13.94
N ASN A 154 -9.04 -22.50 -14.21
CA ASN A 154 -10.32 -22.29 -14.91
C ASN A 154 -11.44 -21.89 -13.94
#